data_AF-A0A2T0VUX9-F1
#
_entry.id   AF-A0A2T0VUX9-F1
#
_cell.length_a   1.000
_cell.length_b   1.000
_cell.length_c   1.000
_cell.angle_alpha   90.00
_cell.angle_beta   90.00
_cell.angle_gamma   90.00
#
_symmetry.space_group_name_H-M   'P 1'
#
loop_
_entity.id
_entity.type
_entity.pdbx_description
1 polymer ?
#
loop_
_entity_poly.entity_id
_entity_poly.type
_entity_poly.pdbx_seq_one_letter_code
_entity_poly.pdbx_strand_id
1 'polypeptide(L)'
;MPTEATIASVVVSKYADHLPLYRQSQIYARQGVDIDRSTLAFWVGKAAHELKPVHNALLAHLKQSAKLFMDEAPAPVLDPGRGKKKKGYFWALARDDRAWNGPEPPGVAFTYAPGRSGKHTVEILQGFEGN
;
A
#
# COMPACT_ATOMS: atom_id res chain seq x y z
N MET A 1 -15.86 -12.72 -14.54
CA MET A 1 -14.84 -12.13 -13.65
C MET A 1 -13.91 -13.26 -13.19
N PRO A 2 -12.61 -13.01 -12.98
CA PRO A 2 -11.69 -14.03 -12.44
C PRO A 2 -12.12 -14.42 -11.01
N THR A 3 -11.63 -15.56 -10.54
CA THR A 3 -11.83 -15.99 -9.15
C THR A 3 -10.95 -15.17 -8.19
N GLU A 4 -11.30 -15.19 -6.92
CA GLU A 4 -10.57 -14.55 -5.82
C GLU A 4 -9.12 -15.04 -5.78
N ALA A 5 -8.91 -16.35 -5.98
CA ALA A 5 -7.58 -16.96 -6.03
C ALA A 5 -6.71 -16.38 -7.15
N THR A 6 -7.29 -16.14 -8.33
CA THR A 6 -6.56 -15.51 -9.45
C THR A 6 -6.24 -14.04 -9.17
N ILE A 7 -7.15 -13.29 -8.55
CA ILE A 7 -6.88 -11.90 -8.17
C ILE A 7 -5.77 -11.86 -7.10
N ALA A 8 -5.84 -12.74 -6.11
CA ALA A 8 -4.84 -12.85 -5.05
C ALA A 8 -3.46 -13.17 -5.64
N SER A 9 -3.36 -14.13 -6.57
CA SER A 9 -2.07 -14.47 -7.20
C SER A 9 -1.47 -13.30 -7.98
N VAL A 10 -2.29 -12.53 -8.72
CA VAL A 10 -1.85 -11.33 -9.44
C VAL A 10 -1.32 -10.25 -8.50
N VAL A 11 -2.03 -9.99 -7.40
CA VAL A 11 -1.66 -8.98 -6.40
C VAL A 11 -0.41 -9.39 -5.64
N VAL A 12 -0.33 -10.64 -5.16
CA VAL A 12 0.86 -11.18 -4.46
C VAL A 12 2.07 -11.13 -5.38
N SER A 13 1.95 -11.65 -6.60
CA SER A 13 3.05 -11.63 -7.58
C SER A 13 3.54 -10.20 -7.83
N LYS A 14 2.62 -9.23 -7.90
CA LYS A 14 2.99 -7.83 -8.16
C LYS A 14 3.75 -7.19 -7.00
N TYR A 15 3.24 -7.34 -5.79
CA TYR A 15 3.69 -6.56 -4.63
C TYR A 15 4.69 -7.31 -3.75
N ALA A 16 4.49 -8.61 -3.52
CA ALA A 16 5.41 -9.45 -2.74
C ALA A 16 6.58 -9.94 -3.59
N ASP A 17 6.31 -10.41 -4.82
CA ASP A 17 7.35 -11.02 -5.67
C ASP A 17 7.95 -10.05 -6.69
N HIS A 18 7.58 -8.77 -6.63
CA HIS A 18 8.06 -7.71 -7.53
C HIS A 18 7.89 -8.02 -9.03
N LEU A 19 6.83 -8.75 -9.40
CA LEU A 19 6.54 -9.13 -10.79
C LEU A 19 5.59 -8.13 -11.46
N PRO A 20 6.09 -7.20 -12.30
CA PRO A 20 5.26 -6.15 -12.88
C PRO A 20 4.19 -6.72 -13.83
N LEU A 21 3.04 -6.05 -13.91
CA LEU A 21 1.85 -6.55 -14.61
C LEU A 21 2.07 -6.90 -16.09
N TYR A 22 2.92 -6.16 -16.81
CA TYR A 22 3.22 -6.50 -18.21
C TYR A 22 3.92 -7.86 -18.30
N ARG A 23 4.76 -8.20 -17.32
CA ARG A 23 5.47 -9.49 -17.28
C ARG A 23 4.54 -10.62 -16.87
N GLN A 24 3.59 -10.35 -15.97
CA GLN A 24 2.52 -11.31 -15.65
C GLN A 24 1.66 -11.62 -16.89
N SER A 25 1.23 -10.59 -17.63
CA SER A 25 0.50 -10.75 -18.90
C SER A 25 1.25 -11.65 -19.90
N GLN A 26 2.56 -11.41 -20.09
CA GLN A 26 3.40 -12.27 -20.93
C GLN A 26 3.53 -13.71 -20.42
N ILE A 27 3.56 -13.92 -19.09
CA ILE A 27 3.59 -15.27 -18.50
C ILE A 27 2.30 -16.02 -18.81
N TYR A 28 1.14 -15.38 -18.65
CA TYR A 28 -0.16 -15.99 -19.00
C TYR A 28 -0.26 -16.28 -20.49
N ALA A 29 0.23 -15.39 -21.35
CA ALA A 29 0.22 -15.59 -22.80
C ALA A 29 1.03 -16.83 -23.22
N ARG A 30 2.15 -17.13 -22.54
CA ARG A 30 2.93 -18.37 -22.79
C ARG A 30 2.15 -19.65 -22.43
N GLN A 31 1.12 -19.55 -21.60
CA GLN A 31 0.21 -20.64 -21.25
C GLN A 31 -1.05 -20.65 -22.12
N GLY A 32 -1.10 -19.82 -23.18
CA GLY A 32 -2.27 -19.68 -24.06
C GLY A 32 -3.38 -18.81 -23.50
N VAL A 33 -3.15 -18.10 -22.39
CA VAL A 33 -4.14 -17.22 -21.76
C VAL A 33 -3.78 -15.77 -22.03
N ASP A 34 -4.44 -15.15 -23.00
CA ASP A 34 -4.22 -13.75 -23.34
C ASP A 34 -4.99 -12.83 -22.39
N ILE A 35 -4.25 -12.10 -21.53
CA ILE A 35 -4.81 -11.15 -20.58
C ILE A 35 -4.09 -9.82 -20.75
N ASP A 36 -4.81 -8.79 -21.19
CA ASP A 36 -4.24 -7.46 -21.34
C ASP A 36 -3.80 -6.87 -19.99
N ARG A 37 -2.72 -6.08 -20.01
CA ARG A 37 -2.18 -5.40 -18.83
C ARG A 37 -3.21 -4.49 -18.16
N SER A 38 -4.10 -3.85 -18.91
CA SER A 38 -5.17 -3.00 -18.36
C SER A 38 -6.19 -3.81 -17.57
N THR A 39 -6.48 -5.04 -17.99
CA THR A 39 -7.37 -5.97 -17.26
C THR A 39 -6.76 -6.34 -15.91
N LEU A 40 -5.47 -6.70 -15.89
CA LEU A 40 -4.75 -6.97 -14.64
C LEU A 40 -4.71 -5.72 -13.73
N ALA A 41 -4.49 -4.53 -14.30
CA ALA A 41 -4.49 -3.29 -13.53
C ALA A 41 -5.87 -2.98 -12.93
N PHE A 42 -6.94 -3.24 -13.67
CA PHE A 42 -8.31 -3.12 -13.19
C PHE A 42 -8.58 -4.07 -12.01
N TRP A 43 -8.14 -5.33 -12.09
CA TRP A 43 -8.27 -6.28 -10.98
C TRP A 43 -7.52 -5.84 -9.73
N VAL A 44 -6.29 -5.33 -9.89
CA VAL A 44 -5.52 -4.77 -8.77
C VAL A 44 -6.25 -3.58 -8.14
N GLY A 45 -6.85 -2.70 -8.95
CA GLY A 45 -7.64 -1.58 -8.46
C GLY A 45 -8.86 -2.02 -7.66
N LYS A 46 -9.58 -3.04 -8.15
CA LYS A 46 -10.71 -3.63 -7.43
C LYS A 46 -10.28 -4.25 -6.11
N ALA A 47 -9.22 -5.05 -6.10
CA ALA A 47 -8.68 -5.64 -4.87
C ALA A 47 -8.28 -4.56 -3.85
N ALA A 48 -7.63 -3.48 -4.30
CA ALA A 48 -7.28 -2.36 -3.43
C ALA A 48 -8.51 -1.66 -2.83
N HIS A 49 -9.62 -1.57 -3.58
CA HIS A 49 -10.88 -1.04 -3.08
C HIS A 49 -11.47 -1.93 -1.97
N GLU A 50 -11.54 -3.25 -2.21
CA GLU A 50 -12.06 -4.22 -1.24
C GLU A 50 -11.19 -4.31 0.04
N LEU A 51 -9.88 -4.08 -0.06
CA LEU A 51 -8.96 -4.09 1.09
C LEU A 51 -8.98 -2.79 1.91
N LYS A 52 -9.67 -1.74 1.44
CA LYS A 52 -9.69 -0.44 2.12
C LYS A 52 -10.20 -0.49 3.57
N PRO A 53 -11.25 -1.26 3.92
CA PRO A 53 -11.70 -1.38 5.31
C PRO A 53 -10.63 -2.00 6.22
N VAL A 54 -9.90 -3.01 5.73
CA VAL A 54 -8.81 -3.66 6.47
C VAL A 54 -7.67 -2.67 6.74
N HIS A 55 -7.28 -1.91 5.71
CA HIS A 55 -6.30 -0.83 5.87
C HIS A 55 -6.74 0.20 6.92
N ASN A 56 -7.99 0.65 6.88
CA ASN A 56 -8.51 1.63 7.83
C ASN A 56 -8.55 1.08 9.26
N ALA A 57 -8.96 -0.18 9.44
CA ALA A 57 -8.96 -0.84 10.73
C ALA A 57 -7.53 -0.97 11.30
N LEU A 58 -6.55 -1.36 10.47
CA LEU A 58 -5.15 -1.41 10.87
C LEU A 58 -4.62 -0.03 11.29
N LEU A 59 -4.93 1.01 10.52
CA LEU A 59 -4.51 2.38 10.84
C LEU A 59 -5.13 2.87 12.16
N ALA A 60 -6.41 2.60 12.39
CA ALA A 60 -7.10 2.95 13.64
C ALA A 60 -6.52 2.18 14.83
N HIS A 61 -6.24 0.89 14.67
CA HIS A 61 -5.62 0.06 15.70
C HIS A 61 -4.21 0.54 16.06
N LEU A 62 -3.38 0.88 15.07
CA LEU A 62 -2.05 1.45 15.32
C LEU A 62 -2.15 2.74 16.15
N LYS A 63 -3.13 3.61 15.89
CA LYS A 63 -3.33 4.86 16.64
C LYS A 63 -3.73 4.69 18.11
N GLN A 64 -4.13 3.49 18.53
CA GLN A 64 -4.41 3.18 19.94
C GLN A 64 -3.13 2.85 20.74
N SER A 65 -1.99 2.77 20.08
CA SER A 65 -0.72 2.43 20.72
C SER A 65 -0.22 3.59 21.58
N ALA A 66 0.50 3.32 22.66
CA ALA A 66 1.16 4.36 23.46
C ALA A 66 2.26 5.10 22.68
N LYS A 67 2.88 4.40 21.72
CA LYS A 67 3.99 4.91 20.91
C LYS A 67 3.84 4.47 19.45
N LEU A 68 4.21 5.37 18.55
CA LEU A 68 4.29 5.11 17.11
C LEU A 68 5.59 5.62 16.53
N PHE A 69 6.06 4.92 15.51
CA PHE A 69 7.13 5.34 14.64
C PHE A 69 6.52 5.79 13.31
N MET A 70 7.03 6.89 12.77
CA MET A 70 6.58 7.41 11.49
C MET A 70 7.78 7.83 10.66
N ASP A 71 7.80 7.42 9.41
CA ASP A 71 8.86 7.74 8.45
C ASP A 71 8.26 8.06 7.08
N GLU A 72 8.85 9.01 6.36
CA GLU A 72 8.47 9.35 4.99
C GLU A 72 9.52 8.96 3.95
N ALA A 73 9.10 8.19 2.95
CA ALA A 73 9.92 7.80 1.82
C ALA A 73 9.45 8.49 0.52
N PRO A 74 10.34 9.12 -0.26
CA PRO A 74 9.97 9.73 -1.52
C PRO A 74 9.61 8.68 -2.58
N ALA A 75 8.51 8.89 -3.29
CA ALA A 75 8.03 8.03 -4.36
C ALA A 75 7.87 8.81 -5.68
N PRO A 76 8.33 8.28 -6.82
CA PRO A 76 8.08 8.88 -8.12
C PRO A 76 6.65 8.59 -8.56
N VAL A 77 5.83 9.64 -8.67
CA VAL A 77 4.41 9.53 -9.07
C VAL A 77 4.24 10.09 -10.47
N LEU A 78 3.42 9.46 -11.29
CA LEU A 78 3.07 10.00 -12.61
C LEU A 78 2.30 11.33 -12.45
N ASP A 79 2.61 12.31 -13.30
CA ASP A 79 1.87 13.57 -13.39
C ASP A 79 1.22 13.66 -14.78
N PRO A 80 0.03 13.05 -14.96
CA PRO A 80 -0.65 12.97 -16.25
C PRO A 80 -0.84 14.37 -16.84
N GLY A 81 -0.55 14.53 -18.13
CA GLY A 81 -0.62 15.81 -18.84
C GLY A 81 0.69 16.61 -18.89
N ARG A 82 1.68 16.32 -18.02
CA ARG A 82 3.00 17.00 -18.04
C ARG A 82 4.14 16.16 -18.60
N GLY A 83 3.90 14.87 -18.86
CA GLY A 83 4.92 13.94 -19.39
C GLY A 83 6.10 13.69 -18.44
N LYS A 84 6.03 14.16 -17.19
CA LYS A 84 7.07 14.06 -16.17
C LYS A 84 6.53 13.34 -14.93
N LYS A 85 7.44 12.84 -14.10
CA LYS A 85 7.10 12.34 -12.76
C LYS A 85 7.15 13.51 -11.78
N LYS A 86 6.20 13.56 -10.86
CA LYS A 86 6.27 14.42 -9.67
C LYS A 86 6.76 13.61 -8.48
N LYS A 87 7.30 14.31 -7.49
CA LYS A 87 7.69 13.70 -6.22
C LYS A 87 6.46 13.63 -5.31
N GLY A 88 6.09 12.42 -4.90
CA GLY A 88 5.15 12.18 -3.82
C GLY A 88 5.86 11.49 -2.66
N TYR A 89 5.13 11.21 -1.59
CA TYR A 89 5.69 10.62 -0.37
C TYR A 89 4.76 9.52 0.14
N PHE A 90 5.35 8.37 0.44
CA PHE A 90 4.70 7.36 1.27
C PHE A 90 5.09 7.60 2.72
N TRP A 91 4.09 7.66 3.58
CA TRP A 91 4.25 7.80 5.01
C TRP A 91 3.92 6.46 5.66
N ALA A 92 4.92 5.82 6.25
CA ALA A 92 4.75 4.61 7.03
C ALA A 92 4.44 5.00 8.47
N LEU A 93 3.32 4.52 9.01
CA LEU A 93 3.01 4.57 10.43
C LEU A 93 3.15 3.16 11.00
N ALA A 94 4.05 2.98 11.96
CA ALA A 94 4.42 1.67 12.46
C ALA A 94 4.43 1.60 13.99
N ARG A 95 4.15 0.41 14.50
CA ARG A 95 4.41 -0.01 15.88
C ARG A 95 5.27 -1.27 15.83
N ASP A 96 6.35 -1.30 16.58
CA ASP A 96 7.12 -2.51 16.87
C ASP A 96 7.78 -2.39 18.25
N ASP A 97 7.14 -2.99 19.26
CA ASP A 97 7.61 -2.91 20.65
C ASP A 97 8.46 -4.11 21.08
N ARG A 98 8.81 -5.01 20.14
CA ARG A 98 9.57 -6.24 20.46
C ARG A 98 10.92 -5.94 21.11
N ALA A 99 11.61 -4.87 20.67
CA ALA A 99 12.88 -4.46 21.27
C ALA A 99 12.75 -3.95 22.72
N TRP A 100 11.52 -3.65 23.18
CA TRP A 100 11.21 -3.22 24.55
C TRP A 100 10.37 -4.26 25.32
N ASN A 101 10.29 -5.50 24.81
CA ASN A 101 9.47 -6.58 25.38
C ASN A 101 7.99 -6.18 25.58
N GLY A 102 7.46 -5.33 24.69
CA GLY A 102 6.06 -4.94 24.71
C GLY A 102 5.13 -6.08 24.27
N PRO A 103 3.90 -6.15 24.81
CA PRO A 103 2.95 -7.23 24.50
C PRO A 103 2.27 -7.06 23.13
N GLU A 104 2.36 -5.87 22.54
CA GLU A 104 1.63 -5.48 21.35
C GLU A 104 2.24 -6.06 20.07
N PRO A 105 1.44 -6.65 19.16
CA PRO A 105 1.95 -7.18 17.89
C PRO A 105 2.46 -6.05 16.98
N PRO A 106 3.53 -6.29 16.20
CA PRO A 106 4.05 -5.30 15.28
C PRO A 106 3.08 -5.06 14.12
N GLY A 107 3.04 -3.84 13.60
CA GLY A 107 2.19 -3.48 12.47
C GLY A 107 2.66 -2.22 11.77
N VAL A 108 2.34 -2.11 10.47
CA VAL A 108 2.64 -0.94 9.65
C VAL A 108 1.49 -0.64 8.69
N ALA A 109 1.10 0.62 8.61
CA ALA A 109 0.16 1.14 7.62
C ALA A 109 0.83 2.23 6.78
N PHE A 110 0.55 2.25 5.48
CA PHE A 110 1.12 3.22 4.56
C PHE A 110 0.05 4.17 4.04
N THR A 111 0.35 5.46 4.07
CA THR A 111 -0.48 6.49 3.44
C THR A 111 0.31 7.24 2.38
N TYR A 112 -0.38 7.84 1.44
CA TYR A 112 0.23 8.67 0.40
C TYR A 112 -0.08 10.15 0.65
N ALA A 113 0.93 11.00 0.51
CA ALA A 113 0.77 12.45 0.48
C ALA A 113 1.60 13.08 -0.66
N PRO A 114 1.14 14.20 -1.25
CA PRO A 114 1.89 14.90 -2.28
C PRO A 114 3.11 15.66 -1.75
N GLY A 115 3.24 15.83 -0.43
CA GLY A 115 4.32 16.58 0.20
C GLY A 115 4.83 15.94 1.49
N ARG A 116 5.91 16.53 2.02
CA ARG A 116 6.51 16.17 3.31
C ARG A 116 6.23 17.17 4.44
N SER A 117 5.28 18.07 4.24
CA SER A 117 4.95 19.09 5.23
C SER A 117 4.31 18.45 6.46
N GLY A 118 4.55 19.04 7.64
CA GLY A 118 3.98 18.55 8.90
C GLY A 118 2.44 18.53 8.93
N LYS A 119 1.78 19.27 8.02
CA LYS A 119 0.33 19.18 7.81
C LYS A 119 -0.12 17.74 7.53
N HIS A 120 0.61 17.01 6.68
CA HIS A 120 0.26 15.63 6.37
C HIS A 120 0.47 14.71 7.56
N THR A 121 1.52 14.93 8.34
CA THR A 121 1.76 14.22 9.61
C THR A 121 0.61 14.43 10.58
N VAL A 122 0.13 15.67 10.76
CA VAL A 122 -1.01 16.00 11.63
C VAL A 122 -2.30 15.32 11.16
N GLU A 123 -2.57 15.36 9.85
CA GLU A 123 -3.74 14.68 9.25
C GLU A 123 -3.68 13.16 9.47
N ILE A 124 -2.52 12.55 9.23
CA ILE A 124 -2.32 11.11 9.39
C ILE A 124 -2.44 10.71 10.86
N LEU A 125 -1.89 11.49 11.79
CA LEU A 125 -1.90 11.20 13.24
C LEU A 125 -3.19 11.60 13.95
N GLN A 126 -4.16 12.21 13.26
CA GLN A 126 -5.44 12.57 13.87
C GLN A 126 -6.07 11.38 14.60
N GLY A 127 -6.37 11.53 15.89
CA GLY A 127 -6.91 10.48 16.76
C GLY A 127 -5.88 9.62 17.50
N PHE A 128 -4.58 9.93 17.40
CA PHE A 128 -3.54 9.38 18.28
C PHE A 128 -3.42 10.23 19.55
N GLU A 129 -3.50 9.60 20.72
CA GLU A 129 -3.44 10.28 22.02
C GLU A 129 -2.15 10.00 22.82
N GLY A 130 -1.46 8.88 22.55
CA GLY A 130 -0.15 8.57 23.15
C GLY A 130 -0.17 8.27 24.66
N ASN A 131 -1.27 7.73 25.18
CA ASN A 131 -1.45 7.40 26.60
C ASN A 131 -0.63 6.19 27.06
#